data_AF-A0A8B8I5E3-F1
#
_entry.id   AF-A0A8B8I5E3-F1
#
_cell.length_a   1.000
_cell.length_b   1.000
_cell.length_c   1.000
_cell.angle_alpha   90.00
_cell.angle_beta   90.00
_cell.angle_gamma   90.00
#
_symmetry.space_group_name_H-M   'P 1'
#
loop_
_entity.id
_entity.type
_entity.pdbx_description
1 polymer ?
#
loop_
_entity_poly.entity_id
_entity_poly.type
_entity_poly.pdbx_seq_one_letter_code
_entity_poly.pdbx_strand_id
1 'polypeptide(L)'
;MTDDNINVSDNSDLEDASTQELRGYLSKWTNYIHGWQDRFIVLKDSTLSYYKSELESNLGCRGALCLKKAKVKPHEFDDCRFDVSVNDCVWYLRATNPEEKQQWIDVLESFKVESGYGTNSDSSSNGGGLRRHGSVTSLQSTGSHGRTSRRLAEKIAELETYTELLSKQALQLQNYFDMCVSIYPQIQDDAAEAIDAAKLADGVLLKQRTEEVRSTSASFRATCGATVLAVQHCAELLRRRDKQARQAEELYMALKNQLTEARLASKPGPDHEEGPHSTLPDDEFYDAVETGFDKMEEERCARVAPPAEVTRDEVELPPPAIDNRLTVHSLWPEIDRISTEQIQAAFEGVGGQIGWQLFAEEGDMRMYRREMEIDGMVMDPLKAMHKVHGVSAREMCHYFFNPRYRYEWETTLETMNIVEAISTDALVFHQTFKRIWPASQRDALFWSHVRAAPHHTYAVTNHSTTNADYPSNSGACIRLFVTVCLACRTAWPAGEAPSRDNITTSIAYCSTVNPGGWAPAGVLRAVYKREYPKFLKRFTNYVVEQCRDKPLVI
;
A
#
# COMPACT_ATOMS: atom_id res chain seq x y z
N MET A 1 -46.50 -3.58 -66.89
CA MET A 1 -45.41 -2.58 -66.84
C MET A 1 -45.73 -1.68 -65.67
N THR A 2 -45.00 -1.59 -64.57
CA THR A 2 -43.87 -2.32 -64.00
C THR A 2 -43.87 -1.83 -62.56
N ASP A 3 -43.82 -2.76 -61.61
CA ASP A 3 -43.67 -2.49 -60.19
C ASP A 3 -42.39 -1.71 -59.93
N ASP A 4 -42.41 -0.77 -58.98
CA ASP A 4 -41.21 -0.44 -58.21
C ASP A 4 -41.59 -0.14 -56.75
N ASN A 5 -41.22 -1.09 -55.91
CA ASN A 5 -41.34 -1.10 -54.45
C ASN A 5 -40.37 -0.07 -53.85
N ILE A 6 -40.89 0.89 -53.11
CA ILE A 6 -40.10 1.79 -52.26
C ILE A 6 -39.73 1.00 -50.99
N ASN A 7 -38.50 0.51 -50.93
CA ASN A 7 -37.95 -0.07 -49.70
C ASN A 7 -37.08 0.98 -48.98
N VAL A 8 -37.45 1.25 -47.74
CA VAL A 8 -36.79 2.17 -46.81
C VAL A 8 -35.44 1.55 -46.41
N SER A 9 -34.33 2.14 -46.86
CA SER A 9 -32.99 1.72 -46.47
C SER A 9 -32.67 2.23 -45.06
N ASP A 10 -32.75 1.29 -44.12
CA ASP A 10 -32.29 1.39 -42.74
C ASP A 10 -30.79 1.71 -42.69
N ASN A 11 -30.44 2.77 -41.99
CA ASN A 11 -29.08 3.27 -41.85
C ASN A 11 -28.54 2.84 -40.48
N SER A 12 -28.13 1.58 -40.39
CA SER A 12 -27.36 1.05 -39.26
C SER A 12 -26.53 -0.12 -39.77
N ASP A 13 -25.24 0.11 -40.04
CA ASP A 13 -24.16 -0.90 -40.00
C ASP A 13 -22.82 -0.24 -40.38
N LEU A 14 -22.41 0.75 -39.57
CA LEU A 14 -21.00 1.10 -39.40
C LEU A 14 -20.61 0.68 -37.99
N GLU A 15 -20.56 -0.63 -37.75
CA GLU A 15 -19.87 -1.16 -36.59
C GLU A 15 -18.37 -0.93 -36.77
N ASP A 16 -17.86 -0.12 -35.85
CA ASP A 16 -16.47 0.22 -35.58
C ASP A 16 -15.59 -1.04 -35.65
N ALA A 17 -14.51 -0.97 -36.42
CA ALA A 17 -13.51 -2.02 -36.51
C ALA A 17 -12.95 -2.30 -35.10
N SER A 18 -13.33 -3.43 -34.52
CA SER A 18 -12.84 -3.83 -33.20
C SER A 18 -11.33 -4.04 -33.26
N THR A 19 -10.57 -3.07 -32.74
CA THR A 19 -9.17 -3.29 -32.39
C THR A 19 -9.12 -4.49 -31.46
N GLN A 20 -8.39 -5.54 -31.86
CA GLN A 20 -8.31 -6.82 -31.16
C GLN A 20 -7.76 -6.59 -29.74
N GLU A 21 -8.64 -6.51 -28.73
CA GLU A 21 -8.23 -6.37 -27.33
C GLU A 21 -8.02 -7.78 -26.74
N LEU A 22 -6.78 -8.09 -26.34
CA LEU A 22 -6.47 -9.31 -25.59
C LEU A 22 -6.29 -8.96 -24.11
N ARG A 23 -7.03 -9.64 -23.24
CA ARG A 23 -6.95 -9.43 -21.80
C ARG A 23 -7.03 -10.75 -21.04
N GLY A 24 -6.29 -10.84 -19.95
CA GLY A 24 -6.23 -12.06 -19.14
C GLY A 24 -5.27 -11.92 -17.96
N TYR A 25 -5.26 -12.93 -17.10
CA TYR A 25 -4.34 -12.97 -15.97
C TYR A 25 -3.05 -13.69 -16.37
N LEU A 26 -1.91 -13.04 -16.14
CA LEU A 26 -0.59 -13.67 -16.24
C LEU A 26 0.12 -13.49 -14.89
N SER A 27 0.95 -14.45 -14.53
CA SER A 27 1.87 -14.27 -13.42
C SER A 27 3.03 -13.41 -13.94
N LYS A 28 3.21 -12.23 -13.35
CA LYS A 28 4.27 -11.28 -13.69
C LYS A 28 5.32 -11.27 -12.58
N TRP A 29 6.59 -11.37 -12.93
CA TRP A 29 7.68 -11.16 -11.97
C TRP A 29 7.70 -9.70 -11.50
N THR A 30 7.77 -9.52 -10.18
CA THR A 30 7.80 -8.20 -9.55
C THR A 30 9.17 -7.91 -8.96
N ASN A 31 9.55 -8.59 -7.88
CA ASN A 31 10.86 -8.46 -7.27
C ASN A 31 11.20 -9.72 -6.46
N TYR A 32 12.38 -9.80 -5.86
CA TYR A 32 12.79 -10.96 -5.07
C TYR A 32 11.98 -11.21 -3.79
N ILE A 33 11.29 -10.19 -3.26
CA ILE A 33 10.50 -10.26 -2.02
C ILE A 33 9.07 -10.72 -2.32
N HIS A 34 8.50 -10.24 -3.42
CA HIS A 34 7.13 -10.53 -3.84
C HIS A 34 7.04 -11.62 -4.90
N GLY A 35 8.14 -11.92 -5.59
CA GLY A 35 8.25 -12.94 -6.62
C GLY A 35 7.29 -12.76 -7.79
N TRP A 36 6.76 -13.88 -8.28
CA TRP A 36 5.71 -13.94 -9.27
C TRP A 36 4.36 -13.55 -8.67
N GLN A 37 3.70 -12.59 -9.29
CA GLN A 37 2.42 -12.07 -8.82
C GLN A 37 1.41 -12.08 -9.95
N ASP A 38 0.19 -12.54 -9.66
CA ASP A 38 -0.91 -12.44 -10.62
C ASP A 38 -1.20 -10.98 -10.95
N ARG A 39 -1.21 -10.67 -12.24
CA ARG A 39 -1.56 -9.36 -12.77
C ARG A 39 -2.54 -9.53 -13.92
N PHE A 40 -3.50 -8.62 -13.97
CA PHE A 40 -4.41 -8.54 -15.11
C PHE A 40 -3.71 -7.77 -16.22
N ILE A 41 -3.43 -8.44 -17.32
CA ILE A 41 -2.72 -7.90 -18.48
C ILE A 41 -3.75 -7.55 -19.54
N VAL A 42 -3.61 -6.36 -20.12
CA VAL A 42 -4.47 -5.86 -21.21
C VAL A 42 -3.60 -5.35 -22.33
N LEU A 43 -3.74 -5.95 -23.50
CA LEU A 43 -3.18 -5.50 -24.76
C LEU A 43 -4.25 -4.76 -25.54
N LYS A 44 -4.02 -3.47 -25.78
CA LYS A 44 -4.90 -2.61 -26.58
C LYS A 44 -4.08 -1.56 -27.33
N ASP A 45 -4.40 -1.31 -28.59
CA ASP A 45 -3.77 -0.26 -29.41
C ASP A 45 -2.23 -0.30 -29.40
N SER A 46 -1.65 -1.50 -29.62
CA SER A 46 -0.20 -1.78 -29.54
C SER A 46 0.45 -1.40 -28.21
N THR A 47 -0.34 -1.28 -27.14
CA THR A 47 0.11 -0.97 -25.78
C THR A 47 -0.23 -2.16 -24.88
N LEU A 48 0.80 -2.78 -24.32
CA LEU A 48 0.65 -3.83 -23.31
C LEU A 48 0.66 -3.16 -21.93
N SER A 49 -0.45 -3.24 -21.23
CA SER A 49 -0.64 -2.64 -19.91
C SER A 49 -0.94 -3.71 -18.86
N TYR A 50 -0.57 -3.46 -17.60
CA TYR A 50 -0.94 -4.34 -16.50
C TYR A 50 -1.57 -3.61 -15.33
N TYR A 51 -2.40 -4.36 -14.61
CA TYR A 51 -3.18 -3.93 -13.47
C TYR A 51 -3.09 -4.98 -12.36
N LYS A 52 -3.38 -4.58 -11.13
CA LYS A 52 -3.38 -5.50 -9.98
C LYS A 52 -4.48 -6.57 -10.12
N SER A 53 -5.65 -6.16 -10.59
CA SER A 53 -6.76 -7.04 -10.91
C SER A 53 -7.64 -6.40 -11.99
N GLU A 54 -8.52 -7.20 -12.57
CA GLU A 54 -9.52 -6.72 -13.54
C GLU A 54 -10.45 -5.66 -12.92
N LEU A 55 -10.84 -5.83 -11.66
CA LEU A 55 -11.68 -4.87 -10.92
C LEU A 55 -10.99 -3.52 -10.71
N GLU A 56 -9.66 -3.55 -10.52
CA GLU A 56 -8.84 -2.35 -10.35
C GLU A 56 -8.38 -1.73 -11.68
N SER A 57 -8.77 -2.28 -12.84
CA SER A 57 -8.39 -1.73 -14.15
C SER A 57 -8.82 -0.28 -14.35
N ASN A 58 -9.95 0.10 -13.73
CA ASN A 58 -10.49 1.47 -13.75
C ASN A 58 -9.80 2.42 -12.75
N LEU A 59 -8.99 1.91 -11.81
CA LEU A 59 -8.31 2.72 -10.80
C LEU A 59 -6.96 3.28 -11.28
N GLY A 60 -6.40 2.71 -12.35
CA GLY A 60 -5.16 3.17 -12.95
C GLY A 60 -4.23 2.04 -13.38
N CYS A 61 -3.52 2.27 -14.48
CA CYS A 61 -2.53 1.35 -15.03
C CYS A 61 -1.25 1.35 -14.18
N ARG A 62 -0.77 0.16 -13.79
CA ARG A 62 0.49 0.02 -13.03
C ARG A 62 1.70 0.24 -13.92
N GLY A 63 1.70 -0.36 -15.11
CA GLY A 63 2.72 -0.10 -16.10
C GLY A 63 2.21 -0.41 -17.50
N ALA A 64 2.77 0.29 -18.47
CA ALA A 64 2.46 0.15 -19.88
C ALA A 64 3.74 0.10 -20.72
N LEU A 65 3.76 -0.78 -21.72
CA LEU A 65 4.82 -0.94 -22.71
C LEU A 65 4.24 -0.74 -24.11
N CYS A 66 4.90 0.09 -24.90
CA CYS A 66 4.57 0.22 -26.33
C CYS A 66 5.26 -0.90 -27.12
N LEU A 67 4.48 -1.73 -27.81
CA LEU A 67 4.98 -2.90 -28.52
C LEU A 67 5.72 -2.58 -29.82
N LYS A 68 5.69 -1.34 -30.30
CA LYS A 68 6.34 -0.90 -31.56
C LYS A 68 7.82 -1.28 -31.64
N LYS A 69 8.51 -1.40 -30.50
CA LYS A 69 9.92 -1.83 -30.41
C LYS A 69 10.13 -3.01 -29.46
N ALA A 70 9.06 -3.74 -29.12
CA ALA A 70 9.17 -4.84 -28.19
C ALA A 70 9.89 -6.04 -28.82
N LYS A 71 10.74 -6.70 -28.02
CA LYS A 71 11.25 -8.04 -28.30
C LYS A 71 10.53 -9.00 -27.36
N VAL A 72 9.84 -9.97 -27.93
CA VAL A 72 9.20 -11.07 -27.21
C VAL A 72 10.14 -12.27 -27.34
N LYS A 73 10.58 -12.84 -26.22
CA LYS A 73 11.46 -14.03 -26.20
C LYS A 73 10.78 -15.13 -25.38
N PRO A 74 10.47 -16.30 -25.95
CA PRO A 74 10.06 -17.46 -25.15
C PRO A 74 11.23 -17.93 -24.28
N HIS A 75 10.95 -18.39 -23.06
CA HIS A 75 11.98 -18.94 -22.17
C HIS A 75 12.52 -20.27 -22.72
N GLU A 76 13.81 -20.54 -22.55
CA GLU A 76 14.47 -21.71 -23.15
C GLU A 76 14.13 -23.02 -22.42
N PHE A 77 13.77 -22.95 -21.14
CA PHE A 77 13.54 -24.13 -20.28
C PHE A 77 12.17 -24.16 -19.58
N ASP A 78 11.38 -23.08 -19.63
CA ASP A 78 10.03 -23.04 -19.03
C ASP A 78 9.00 -22.86 -20.14
N ASP A 79 8.22 -23.91 -20.39
CA ASP A 79 7.21 -23.97 -21.44
C ASP A 79 6.04 -23.00 -21.23
N CYS A 80 5.90 -22.40 -20.05
CA CYS A 80 4.86 -21.43 -19.72
C CYS A 80 5.36 -19.98 -19.65
N ARG A 81 6.68 -19.74 -19.71
CA ARG A 81 7.29 -18.41 -19.52
C ARG A 81 7.72 -17.75 -20.83
N PHE A 82 7.57 -16.43 -20.87
CA PHE A 82 8.02 -15.58 -21.96
C PHE A 82 8.31 -14.15 -21.46
N ASP A 83 9.22 -13.47 -22.14
CA ASP A 83 9.73 -12.18 -21.72
C ASP A 83 9.41 -11.12 -22.78
N VAL A 84 8.91 -9.97 -22.35
CA VAL A 84 8.60 -8.82 -23.21
C VAL A 84 9.53 -7.68 -22.85
N SER A 85 10.41 -7.29 -23.76
CA SER A 85 11.41 -6.24 -23.51
C SER A 85 11.28 -5.06 -24.47
N VAL A 86 11.34 -3.83 -23.95
CA VAL A 86 11.39 -2.59 -24.71
C VAL A 86 12.51 -1.72 -24.14
N ASN A 87 13.55 -1.47 -24.93
CA ASN A 87 14.80 -0.83 -24.46
C ASN A 87 15.37 -1.57 -23.23
N ASP A 88 15.55 -0.88 -22.10
CA ASP A 88 16.07 -1.44 -20.85
C ASP A 88 14.96 -1.96 -19.90
N CYS A 89 13.69 -1.91 -20.33
CA CYS A 89 12.57 -2.41 -19.54
C CYS A 89 12.19 -3.82 -20.00
N VAL A 90 12.26 -4.79 -19.10
CA VAL A 90 11.89 -6.19 -19.35
C VAL A 90 10.76 -6.61 -18.41
N TRP A 91 9.71 -7.21 -18.96
CA TRP A 91 8.63 -7.86 -18.22
C TRP A 91 8.74 -9.36 -18.40
N TYR A 92 8.94 -10.07 -17.30
CA TYR A 92 8.87 -11.52 -17.26
C TYR A 92 7.43 -11.94 -16.97
N LEU A 93 6.85 -12.74 -17.86
CA LEU A 93 5.46 -13.15 -17.82
C LEU A 93 5.36 -14.67 -17.91
N ARG A 94 4.41 -15.24 -17.19
CA ARG A 94 4.14 -16.67 -17.18
C ARG A 94 2.64 -16.91 -17.33
N ALA A 95 2.28 -17.75 -18.29
CA ALA A 95 0.92 -18.20 -18.54
C ALA A 95 0.58 -19.43 -17.70
N THR A 96 -0.70 -19.81 -17.65
CA THR A 96 -1.16 -20.97 -16.89
C THR A 96 -0.71 -22.28 -17.54
N ASN A 97 -0.59 -22.28 -18.87
CA ASN A 97 -0.19 -23.44 -19.67
C ASN A 97 0.55 -22.99 -20.96
N PRO A 98 1.25 -23.91 -21.63
CA PRO A 98 2.01 -23.60 -22.84
C PRO A 98 1.14 -23.07 -24.00
N GLU A 99 -0.11 -23.51 -24.09
CA GLU A 99 -1.04 -23.07 -25.12
C GLU A 99 -1.41 -21.59 -24.95
N GLU A 100 -1.72 -21.18 -23.72
CA GLU A 100 -2.01 -19.78 -23.36
C GLU A 100 -0.75 -18.93 -23.57
N LYS A 101 0.44 -19.42 -23.21
CA LYS A 101 1.71 -18.74 -23.53
C LYS A 101 1.82 -18.47 -25.03
N GLN A 102 1.60 -19.50 -25.86
CA GLN A 102 1.72 -19.37 -27.31
C GLN A 102 0.70 -18.37 -27.86
N GLN A 103 -0.55 -18.42 -27.38
CA GLN A 103 -1.57 -17.43 -27.74
C GLN A 103 -1.14 -16.00 -27.43
N TRP A 104 -0.59 -15.75 -26.23
CA TRP A 104 -0.08 -14.43 -25.89
C TRP A 104 1.07 -13.99 -26.78
N ILE A 105 2.05 -14.86 -27.05
CA ILE A 105 3.18 -14.55 -27.93
C ILE A 105 2.69 -14.21 -29.34
N ASP A 106 1.82 -15.04 -29.93
CA ASP A 106 1.32 -14.87 -31.29
C ASP A 106 0.62 -13.51 -31.45
N VAL A 107 -0.24 -13.13 -30.49
CA VAL A 107 -0.90 -11.82 -30.52
C VAL A 107 0.09 -10.68 -30.27
N LEU A 108 1.02 -10.80 -29.33
CA LEU A 108 2.02 -9.75 -29.10
C LEU A 108 2.90 -9.49 -30.34
N GLU A 109 3.24 -10.55 -31.08
CA GLU A 109 3.99 -10.45 -32.33
C GLU A 109 3.15 -9.88 -33.49
N SER A 110 1.84 -10.17 -33.57
CA SER A 110 0.99 -9.59 -34.61
C SER A 110 0.89 -8.06 -34.49
N PHE A 111 0.72 -7.54 -33.27
CA PHE A 111 0.67 -6.10 -33.00
C PHE A 111 1.99 -5.36 -33.24
N LYS A 112 3.11 -6.09 -33.34
CA LYS A 112 4.41 -5.54 -33.74
C LYS A 112 4.49 -5.33 -35.27
N VAL A 113 3.85 -6.20 -36.05
CA VAL A 113 3.88 -6.17 -37.52
C VAL A 113 2.88 -5.15 -38.08
N GLU A 114 1.71 -5.00 -37.46
CA GLU A 114 0.60 -4.21 -37.98
C GLU A 114 0.82 -2.69 -37.98
N SER A 115 1.81 -2.20 -37.21
CA SER A 115 2.17 -0.77 -37.14
C SER A 115 3.23 -0.32 -38.16
N GLY A 116 3.61 -1.21 -39.10
CA GLY A 116 4.64 -1.00 -40.11
C GLY A 116 4.16 -0.59 -41.51
N TYR A 117 2.88 -0.26 -41.72
CA TYR A 117 2.39 0.17 -43.05
C TYR A 117 2.81 1.60 -43.40
N GLY A 118 4.09 1.78 -43.70
CA GLY A 118 4.52 2.64 -44.79
C GLY A 118 4.26 1.91 -46.09
N THR A 119 3.44 2.52 -46.95
CA THR A 119 3.11 2.12 -48.32
C THR A 119 4.26 1.43 -49.05
N ASN A 120 4.01 0.21 -49.55
CA ASN A 120 4.37 -0.17 -50.92
C ASN A 120 3.57 -1.41 -51.34
N SER A 121 2.91 -1.27 -52.48
CA SER A 121 2.26 -2.31 -53.27
C SER A 121 3.27 -3.38 -53.69
N ASP A 122 2.85 -4.66 -53.67
CA ASP A 122 2.84 -5.52 -54.85
C ASP A 122 2.21 -6.89 -54.56
N SER A 123 1.73 -7.50 -55.63
CA SER A 123 0.56 -8.39 -55.71
C SER A 123 0.81 -9.88 -55.51
N SER A 124 -0.31 -10.61 -55.33
CA SER A 124 -0.56 -12.04 -55.63
C SER A 124 -0.02 -13.06 -54.61
N SER A 125 -0.68 -14.15 -54.21
CA SER A 125 -1.85 -14.87 -54.73
C SER A 125 -2.38 -15.88 -53.68
N ASN A 126 -3.69 -16.18 -53.78
CA ASN A 126 -4.38 -17.46 -53.55
C ASN A 126 -4.39 -18.22 -52.20
N GLY A 127 -5.62 -18.58 -51.82
CA GLY A 127 -6.00 -19.79 -51.04
C GLY A 127 -6.33 -19.47 -49.59
N GLY A 128 -7.58 -19.42 -49.12
CA GLY A 128 -8.69 -20.36 -49.32
C GLY A 128 -8.91 -21.11 -48.01
N GLY A 129 -10.01 -20.87 -47.28
CA GLY A 129 -10.22 -21.58 -46.02
C GLY A 129 -11.36 -21.08 -45.13
N LEU A 130 -12.59 -21.20 -45.63
CA LEU A 130 -13.85 -21.04 -44.90
C LEU A 130 -13.94 -22.02 -43.72
N ARG A 131 -14.13 -21.57 -42.46
CA ARG A 131 -14.88 -22.33 -41.43
C ARG A 131 -15.65 -21.43 -40.47
N ARG A 132 -16.96 -21.68 -40.43
CA ARG A 132 -18.00 -21.05 -39.61
C ARG A 132 -18.16 -21.77 -38.26
N HIS A 133 -18.57 -20.96 -37.28
CA HIS A 133 -19.48 -21.22 -36.16
C HIS A 133 -19.13 -22.25 -35.06
N GLY A 134 -19.10 -21.72 -33.83
CA GLY A 134 -19.37 -22.42 -32.59
C GLY A 134 -19.81 -21.41 -31.52
N SER A 135 -21.10 -21.14 -31.48
CA SER A 135 -21.78 -20.21 -30.55
C SER A 135 -21.69 -20.69 -29.10
N VAL A 136 -21.26 -19.81 -28.19
CA VAL A 136 -21.33 -20.00 -26.74
C VAL A 136 -22.60 -19.37 -26.19
N THR A 137 -23.34 -20.18 -25.45
CA THR A 137 -24.52 -19.85 -24.66
C THR A 137 -24.18 -18.84 -23.55
N SER A 138 -24.89 -17.71 -23.54
CA SER A 138 -24.86 -16.75 -22.44
C SER A 138 -25.63 -17.28 -21.22
N LEU A 139 -24.93 -17.65 -20.15
CA LEU A 139 -25.53 -17.82 -18.83
C LEU A 139 -25.67 -16.44 -18.18
N GLN A 140 -26.90 -15.92 -18.24
CA GLN A 140 -27.33 -14.78 -17.43
C GLN A 140 -27.34 -15.19 -15.96
N SER A 141 -26.47 -14.57 -15.14
CA SER A 141 -26.62 -14.57 -13.68
C SER A 141 -27.47 -13.37 -13.27
N THR A 142 -28.68 -13.65 -12.83
CA THR A 142 -29.63 -12.66 -12.29
C THR A 142 -29.17 -12.21 -10.90
N GLY A 143 -28.41 -11.12 -10.87
CA GLY A 143 -27.88 -10.52 -9.65
C GLY A 143 -28.96 -9.93 -8.74
N SER A 144 -28.96 -10.34 -7.47
CA SER A 144 -29.67 -9.70 -6.36
C SER A 144 -29.25 -8.24 -6.12
N HIS A 145 -28.10 -7.83 -6.67
CA HIS A 145 -27.54 -6.47 -6.57
C HIS A 145 -28.40 -5.38 -7.21
N GLY A 146 -29.20 -5.69 -8.24
CA GLY A 146 -30.09 -4.72 -8.87
C GLY A 146 -31.19 -4.21 -7.95
N ARG A 147 -31.66 -5.03 -7.01
CA ARG A 147 -32.78 -4.69 -6.12
C ARG A 147 -32.39 -3.71 -5.02
N THR A 148 -31.20 -3.85 -4.43
CA THR A 148 -30.72 -2.96 -3.35
C THR A 148 -30.31 -1.60 -3.89
N SER A 149 -29.64 -1.55 -5.05
CA SER A 149 -29.26 -0.30 -5.71
C SER A 149 -30.50 0.53 -6.11
N ARG A 150 -31.52 -0.15 -6.67
CA ARG A 150 -32.80 0.48 -7.02
C ARG A 150 -33.54 1.05 -5.80
N ARG A 151 -33.55 0.31 -4.67
CA ARG A 151 -34.15 0.77 -3.40
C ARG A 151 -33.44 1.98 -2.78
N LEU A 152 -32.11 2.07 -2.92
CA LEU A 152 -31.36 3.23 -2.43
C LEU A 152 -31.65 4.46 -3.29
N ALA A 153 -31.69 4.30 -4.62
CA ALA A 153 -32.04 5.38 -5.54
C ALA A 153 -33.45 5.93 -5.29
N GLU A 154 -34.43 5.06 -5.04
CA GLU A 154 -35.78 5.46 -4.65
C GLU A 154 -35.79 6.31 -3.36
N LYS A 155 -34.97 5.96 -2.36
CA LYS A 155 -34.87 6.72 -1.11
C LYS A 155 -34.12 8.04 -1.25
N ILE A 156 -33.15 8.13 -2.15
CA ILE A 156 -32.47 9.41 -2.46
C ILE A 156 -33.45 10.38 -3.10
N ALA A 157 -34.26 9.93 -4.07
CA ALA A 157 -35.30 10.75 -4.68
C ALA A 157 -36.36 11.24 -3.66
N GLU A 158 -36.71 10.40 -2.68
CA GLU A 158 -37.57 10.82 -1.55
C GLU A 158 -36.92 11.94 -0.71
N LEU A 159 -35.61 11.83 -0.41
CA LEU A 159 -34.87 12.85 0.36
C LEU A 159 -34.76 14.18 -0.39
N GLU A 160 -34.56 14.14 -1.71
CA GLU A 160 -34.58 15.34 -2.56
C GLU A 160 -35.93 16.05 -2.47
N THR A 161 -37.03 15.28 -2.54
CA THR A 161 -38.39 15.79 -2.40
C THR A 161 -38.64 16.41 -1.01
N TYR A 162 -38.19 15.75 0.06
CA TYR A 162 -38.32 16.30 1.41
C TYR A 162 -37.50 17.57 1.62
N THR A 163 -36.31 17.65 1.02
CA THR A 163 -35.44 18.83 1.08
C THR A 163 -36.10 20.04 0.42
N GLU A 164 -36.74 19.84 -0.73
CA GLU A 164 -37.51 20.89 -1.41
C GLU A 164 -38.69 21.36 -0.55
N LEU A 165 -39.42 20.43 0.06
CA LEU A 165 -40.55 20.74 0.93
C LEU A 165 -40.13 21.51 2.20
N LEU A 166 -39.05 21.08 2.85
CA LEU A 166 -38.47 21.77 4.01
C LEU A 166 -38.02 23.19 3.66
N SER A 167 -37.41 23.37 2.49
CA SER A 167 -36.96 24.69 2.02
C SER A 167 -38.14 25.64 1.81
N LYS A 168 -39.24 25.16 1.19
CA LYS A 168 -40.47 25.94 1.01
C LYS A 168 -41.13 26.30 2.35
N GLN A 169 -41.22 25.33 3.26
CA GLN A 169 -41.81 25.53 4.59
C GLN A 169 -40.98 26.49 5.47
N ALA A 170 -39.64 26.41 5.40
CA ALA A 170 -38.75 27.31 6.10
C ALA A 170 -38.89 28.76 5.60
N LEU A 171 -38.96 28.96 4.28
CA LEU A 171 -39.18 30.28 3.69
C LEU A 171 -40.54 30.87 4.08
N GLN A 172 -41.60 30.03 4.12
CA GLN A 172 -42.91 30.47 4.59
C GLN A 172 -42.90 30.88 6.06
N LEU A 173 -42.25 30.10 6.94
CA LEU A 173 -42.08 30.47 8.35
C LEU A 173 -41.29 31.77 8.50
N GLN A 174 -40.20 31.95 7.74
CA GLN A 174 -39.42 33.17 7.73
C GLN A 174 -40.28 34.38 7.30
N ASN A 175 -41.07 34.27 6.23
CA ASN A 175 -41.99 35.32 5.80
C ASN A 175 -43.00 35.68 6.90
N TYR A 176 -43.55 34.68 7.62
CA TYR A 176 -44.44 34.95 8.74
C TYR A 176 -43.71 35.68 9.89
N PHE A 177 -42.46 35.32 10.20
CA PHE A 177 -41.67 36.02 11.22
C PHE A 177 -41.32 37.45 10.82
N ASP A 178 -40.86 37.68 9.58
CA ASP A 178 -40.53 39.01 9.07
C ASP A 178 -41.76 39.93 9.06
N MET A 179 -42.93 39.38 8.68
CA MET A 179 -44.20 40.10 8.78
C MET A 179 -44.55 40.47 10.23
N CYS A 180 -44.43 39.54 11.18
CA CYS A 180 -44.65 39.82 12.60
C CYS A 180 -43.69 40.90 13.14
N VAL A 181 -42.42 40.87 12.74
CA VAL A 181 -41.41 41.88 13.12
C VAL A 181 -41.75 43.24 12.54
N SER A 182 -42.25 43.31 11.30
CA SER A 182 -42.61 44.58 10.64
C SER A 182 -43.84 45.29 11.26
N ILE A 183 -44.72 44.54 11.95
CA ILE A 183 -45.91 45.07 12.63
C ILE A 183 -45.56 45.65 14.01
N TYR A 184 -44.52 45.14 14.68
CA TYR A 184 -44.18 45.50 16.05
C TYR A 184 -43.87 47.01 16.29
N PRO A 185 -43.20 47.75 15.38
CA PRO A 185 -42.98 49.19 15.53
C PRO A 185 -44.26 50.04 15.39
N GLN A 186 -45.26 49.58 14.64
CA GLN A 186 -46.48 50.36 14.38
C GLN A 186 -47.46 50.36 15.56
N ILE A 187 -47.41 49.35 16.42
CA ILE A 187 -48.25 49.28 17.64
C ILE A 187 -47.80 50.32 18.69
N GLN A 188 -46.56 50.81 18.61
CA GLN A 188 -45.99 51.72 19.62
C GLN A 188 -46.25 53.21 19.32
N ASP A 189 -46.48 53.58 18.04
CA ASP A 189 -46.81 54.97 17.63
C ASP A 189 -48.33 55.26 17.59
N ASP A 190 -49.17 54.26 17.30
CA ASP A 190 -50.63 54.46 17.14
C ASP A 190 -51.46 54.18 18.42
N ALA A 191 -50.85 54.28 19.60
CA ALA A 191 -51.51 54.01 20.88
C ALA A 191 -52.55 55.06 21.32
N ALA A 192 -52.79 56.11 20.53
CA ALA A 192 -53.59 57.26 21.00
C ALA A 192 -55.06 57.29 20.52
N GLU A 193 -55.46 56.89 19.31
CA GLU A 193 -56.83 57.21 18.85
C GLU A 193 -57.38 56.30 17.72
N ALA A 194 -57.79 55.06 18.03
CA ALA A 194 -58.84 54.27 17.32
C ALA A 194 -58.94 52.83 17.87
N ILE A 195 -59.43 52.66 19.11
CA ILE A 195 -59.18 51.42 19.87
C ILE A 195 -60.18 50.25 19.67
N ASP A 196 -61.36 50.37 19.05
CA ASP A 196 -62.36 49.28 19.19
C ASP A 196 -62.70 48.44 17.94
N ALA A 197 -62.66 48.97 16.72
CA ALA A 197 -62.99 48.18 15.51
C ALA A 197 -61.76 47.48 14.88
N ALA A 198 -60.59 48.13 14.94
CA ALA A 198 -59.35 47.56 14.42
C ALA A 198 -58.85 46.37 15.25
N LYS A 199 -59.00 46.39 16.58
CA LYS A 199 -58.56 45.29 17.47
C LYS A 199 -59.29 43.96 17.23
N LEU A 200 -60.55 43.98 16.80
CA LEU A 200 -61.31 42.77 16.53
C LEU A 200 -60.97 42.16 15.15
N ALA A 201 -60.82 43.00 14.13
CA ALA A 201 -60.39 42.56 12.79
C ALA A 201 -58.93 42.06 12.80
N ASP A 202 -58.05 42.77 13.49
CA ASP A 202 -56.65 42.40 13.65
C ASP A 202 -56.49 41.16 14.55
N GLY A 203 -57.35 40.98 15.56
CA GLY A 203 -57.40 39.77 16.39
C GLY A 203 -57.86 38.51 15.64
N VAL A 204 -58.83 38.63 14.71
CA VAL A 204 -59.25 37.51 13.84
C VAL A 204 -58.15 37.18 12.83
N LEU A 205 -57.51 38.19 12.23
CA LEU A 205 -56.38 38.02 11.31
C LEU A 205 -55.17 37.39 12.02
N LEU A 206 -54.85 37.80 13.24
CA LEU A 206 -53.80 37.21 14.08
C LEU A 206 -54.13 35.77 14.44
N LYS A 207 -55.39 35.45 14.77
CA LYS A 207 -55.79 34.08 15.10
C LYS A 207 -55.66 33.15 13.89
N GLN A 208 -56.09 33.61 12.71
CA GLN A 208 -55.93 32.88 11.45
C GLN A 208 -54.45 32.68 11.10
N ARG A 209 -53.62 33.74 11.22
CA ARG A 209 -52.17 33.65 11.02
C ARG A 209 -51.46 32.74 12.02
N THR A 210 -51.90 32.72 13.28
CA THR A 210 -51.36 31.81 14.30
C THR A 210 -51.70 30.36 13.98
N GLU A 211 -52.89 30.10 13.42
CA GLU A 211 -53.29 28.77 12.93
C GLU A 211 -52.48 28.36 11.69
N GLU A 212 -52.22 29.27 10.76
CA GLU A 212 -51.37 29.03 9.58
C GLU A 212 -49.91 28.74 9.98
N VAL A 213 -49.30 29.53 10.85
CA VAL A 213 -47.95 29.28 11.40
C VAL A 213 -47.91 27.94 12.13
N ARG A 214 -48.92 27.61 12.93
CA ARG A 214 -49.02 26.32 13.63
C ARG A 214 -49.12 25.16 12.65
N SER A 215 -49.91 25.30 11.58
CA SER A 215 -50.07 24.29 10.53
C SER A 215 -48.76 24.08 9.76
N THR A 216 -48.11 25.17 9.32
CA THR A 216 -46.82 25.11 8.61
C THR A 216 -45.72 24.54 9.50
N SER A 217 -45.67 24.89 10.80
CA SER A 217 -44.72 24.32 11.77
C SER A 217 -44.96 22.84 12.02
N ALA A 218 -46.23 22.40 12.13
CA ALA A 218 -46.57 20.99 12.26
C ALA A 218 -46.17 20.19 11.01
N SER A 219 -46.42 20.74 9.82
CA SER A 219 -46.03 20.15 8.54
C SER A 219 -44.50 20.08 8.40
N PHE A 220 -43.77 21.14 8.78
CA PHE A 220 -42.30 21.16 8.81
C PHE A 220 -41.74 20.09 9.74
N ARG A 221 -42.28 19.97 10.96
CA ARG A 221 -41.89 18.93 11.92
C ARG A 221 -42.14 17.53 11.38
N ALA A 222 -43.27 17.30 10.70
CA ALA A 222 -43.57 16.02 10.06
C ALA A 222 -42.57 15.68 8.95
N THR A 223 -42.26 16.64 8.07
CA THR A 223 -41.28 16.46 6.99
C THR A 223 -39.86 16.22 7.52
N CYS A 224 -39.44 16.93 8.58
CA CYS A 224 -38.17 16.66 9.27
C CYS A 224 -38.14 15.22 9.80
N GLY A 225 -39.24 14.77 10.45
CA GLY A 225 -39.36 13.40 10.94
C GLY A 225 -39.24 12.36 9.83
N ALA A 226 -39.91 12.57 8.70
CA ALA A 226 -39.84 11.68 7.53
C ALA A 226 -38.42 11.65 6.92
N THR A 227 -37.74 12.80 6.85
CA THR A 227 -36.36 12.92 6.37
C THR A 227 -35.40 12.12 7.25
N VAL A 228 -35.51 12.26 8.58
CA VAL A 228 -34.68 11.51 9.53
C VAL A 228 -34.87 10.00 9.36
N LEU A 229 -36.11 9.53 9.23
CA LEU A 229 -36.40 8.11 9.00
C LEU A 229 -35.84 7.59 7.67
N ALA A 230 -35.95 8.39 6.60
CA ALA A 230 -35.40 8.03 5.30
C ALA A 230 -33.87 7.94 5.33
N VAL A 231 -33.18 8.90 5.97
CA VAL A 231 -31.72 8.87 6.17
C VAL A 231 -31.29 7.66 7.01
N GLN A 232 -32.02 7.34 8.09
CA GLN A 232 -31.75 6.15 8.90
C GLN A 232 -31.85 4.86 8.09
N HIS A 233 -32.84 4.75 7.20
CA HIS A 233 -32.99 3.59 6.33
C HIS A 233 -31.89 3.52 5.25
N CYS A 234 -31.48 4.65 4.66
CA CYS A 234 -30.33 4.72 3.76
C CYS A 234 -29.04 4.26 4.46
N ALA A 235 -28.81 4.69 5.70
CA ALA A 235 -27.65 4.28 6.48
C ALA A 235 -27.63 2.77 6.75
N GLU A 236 -28.78 2.17 7.05
CA GLU A 236 -28.90 0.71 7.23
C GLU A 236 -28.63 -0.06 5.93
N LEU A 237 -29.16 0.40 4.79
CA LEU A 237 -28.90 -0.20 3.49
C LEU A 237 -27.41 -0.13 3.11
N LEU A 238 -26.74 0.98 3.40
CA LEU A 238 -25.30 1.14 3.19
C LEU A 238 -24.48 0.23 4.10
N ARG A 239 -24.83 0.10 5.39
CA ARG A 239 -24.16 -0.83 6.32
C ARG A 239 -24.27 -2.29 5.87
N ARG A 240 -25.44 -2.70 5.36
CA ARG A 240 -25.63 -4.07 4.82
C ARG A 240 -24.78 -4.30 3.57
N ARG A 241 -24.73 -3.33 2.65
CA ARG A 241 -23.87 -3.38 1.46
C ARG A 241 -22.40 -3.48 1.84
N ASP A 242 -21.97 -2.69 2.82
CA ASP A 242 -20.60 -2.68 3.30
C ASP A 242 -20.21 -4.04 3.94
N LYS A 243 -21.09 -4.62 4.77
CA LYS A 243 -20.89 -5.97 5.31
C LYS A 243 -20.79 -7.04 4.22
N GLN A 244 -21.64 -6.98 3.20
CA GLN A 244 -21.59 -7.92 2.07
C GLN A 244 -20.32 -7.75 1.24
N ALA A 245 -19.87 -6.51 1.03
CA ALA A 245 -18.62 -6.23 0.32
C ALA A 245 -17.41 -6.81 1.06
N ARG A 246 -17.34 -6.63 2.39
CA ARG A 246 -16.29 -7.22 3.23
C ARG A 246 -16.29 -8.75 3.16
N GLN A 247 -17.46 -9.38 3.24
CA GLN A 247 -17.58 -10.85 3.13
C GLN A 247 -17.18 -11.37 1.73
N ALA A 248 -17.53 -10.64 0.67
CA ALA A 248 -17.13 -10.98 -0.68
C ALA A 248 -15.61 -10.83 -0.88
N GLU A 249 -15.01 -9.80 -0.28
CA GLU A 249 -13.56 -9.57 -0.28
C GLU A 249 -12.81 -10.66 0.49
N GLU A 250 -13.29 -11.06 1.68
CA GLU A 250 -12.74 -12.19 2.44
C GLU A 250 -12.80 -13.50 1.65
N LEU A 251 -13.95 -13.81 1.03
CA LEU A 251 -14.10 -15.00 0.19
C LEU A 251 -13.20 -14.95 -1.05
N TYR A 252 -13.08 -13.79 -1.69
CA TYR A 252 -12.19 -13.59 -2.83
C TYR A 252 -10.73 -13.83 -2.43
N MET A 253 -10.30 -13.28 -1.29
CA MET A 253 -8.95 -13.51 -0.76
C MET A 253 -8.71 -14.98 -0.41
N ALA A 254 -9.68 -15.65 0.20
CA ALA A 254 -9.59 -17.08 0.50
C ALA A 254 -9.48 -17.93 -0.79
N LEU A 255 -10.29 -17.64 -1.80
CA LEU A 255 -10.25 -18.33 -3.09
C LEU A 255 -8.94 -18.04 -3.83
N LYS A 256 -8.44 -16.81 -3.78
CA LYS A 256 -7.15 -16.42 -4.35
C LYS A 256 -5.99 -17.17 -3.67
N ASN A 257 -6.01 -17.29 -2.35
CA ASN A 257 -5.01 -18.06 -1.62
C ASN A 257 -5.06 -19.54 -2.03
N GLN A 258 -6.26 -20.14 -2.08
CA GLN A 258 -6.43 -21.53 -2.54
C GLN A 258 -5.98 -21.73 -3.99
N LEU A 259 -6.26 -20.78 -4.89
CA LEU A 259 -5.80 -20.85 -6.28
C LEU A 259 -4.28 -20.72 -6.38
N THR A 260 -3.68 -19.87 -5.55
CA THR A 260 -2.22 -19.70 -5.47
C THR A 260 -1.57 -20.97 -4.95
N GLU A 261 -2.11 -21.57 -3.90
CA GLU A 261 -1.67 -22.88 -3.36
C GLU A 261 -1.82 -24.00 -4.39
N ALA A 262 -2.96 -24.07 -5.10
CA ALA A 262 -3.19 -25.07 -6.12
C ALA A 262 -2.25 -24.90 -7.34
N ARG A 263 -1.92 -23.66 -7.70
CA ARG A 263 -0.92 -23.36 -8.75
C ARG A 263 0.49 -23.71 -8.31
N LEU A 264 0.87 -23.44 -7.06
CA LEU A 264 2.14 -23.88 -6.47
C LEU A 264 2.24 -25.42 -6.44
N ALA A 265 1.12 -26.13 -6.31
CA ALA A 265 1.08 -27.60 -6.34
C ALA A 265 1.15 -28.20 -7.77
N SER A 266 0.87 -27.42 -8.83
CA SER A 266 0.79 -27.91 -10.21
C SER A 266 2.10 -27.77 -10.97
N LYS A 267 2.98 -28.77 -10.78
CA LYS A 267 4.25 -29.08 -11.49
C LYS A 267 5.39 -28.05 -11.41
N PRO A 268 6.61 -28.50 -11.04
CA PRO A 268 7.78 -27.66 -10.84
C PRO A 268 8.43 -27.37 -12.20
N GLY A 269 8.29 -26.14 -12.69
CA GLY A 269 9.31 -25.61 -13.60
C GLY A 269 10.64 -25.42 -12.87
N PRO A 270 11.77 -25.24 -13.58
CA PRO A 270 13.09 -24.98 -12.99
C PRO A 270 13.11 -23.81 -11.98
N ASP A 271 12.14 -22.90 -12.06
CA ASP A 271 11.92 -21.75 -11.17
C ASP A 271 11.28 -22.12 -9.81
N HIS A 272 11.01 -23.41 -9.54
CA HIS A 272 10.46 -23.90 -8.27
C HIS A 272 11.46 -24.71 -7.44
N GLU A 273 12.65 -25.02 -7.97
CA GLU A 273 13.70 -25.70 -7.21
C GLU A 273 14.40 -24.71 -6.28
N GLU A 274 14.13 -24.86 -4.99
CA GLU A 274 14.71 -24.03 -3.93
C GLU A 274 16.11 -24.49 -3.55
N GLY A 275 16.88 -23.55 -3.01
CA GLY A 275 18.19 -23.88 -2.46
C GLY A 275 19.25 -24.09 -3.55
N PRO A 276 20.38 -24.74 -3.22
CA PRO A 276 21.57 -24.83 -4.08
C PRO A 276 21.36 -25.58 -5.40
N HIS A 277 20.17 -26.14 -5.63
CA HIS A 277 19.78 -26.83 -6.85
C HIS A 277 19.01 -25.94 -7.84
N SER A 278 18.70 -24.69 -7.46
CA SER A 278 18.07 -23.73 -8.38
C SER A 278 18.92 -23.61 -9.65
N THR A 279 18.32 -23.89 -10.81
CA THR A 279 19.01 -23.95 -12.12
C THR A 279 19.09 -22.60 -12.82
N LEU A 280 18.56 -21.55 -12.19
CA LEU A 280 18.53 -20.22 -12.76
C LEU A 280 19.88 -19.52 -12.58
N PRO A 281 20.44 -18.96 -13.67
CA PRO A 281 21.76 -18.35 -13.63
C PRO A 281 21.68 -16.92 -13.04
N ASP A 282 22.71 -16.54 -12.26
CA ASP A 282 22.78 -15.29 -11.48
C ASP A 282 22.49 -14.01 -12.30
N ASP A 283 22.65 -14.07 -13.62
CA ASP A 283 22.48 -12.99 -14.60
C ASP A 283 21.07 -12.87 -15.21
N GLU A 284 20.16 -13.84 -15.00
CA GLU A 284 18.77 -13.76 -15.46
C GLU A 284 17.81 -13.11 -14.46
N PHE A 285 18.24 -12.88 -13.23
CA PHE A 285 17.37 -12.40 -12.17
C PHE A 285 17.39 -10.87 -12.04
N TYR A 286 16.59 -10.20 -12.87
CA TYR A 286 16.40 -8.75 -12.74
C TYR A 286 15.27 -8.43 -11.77
N ASP A 287 15.60 -7.56 -10.83
CA ASP A 287 14.64 -6.93 -9.95
C ASP A 287 13.78 -5.95 -10.77
N ALA A 288 12.49 -6.24 -11.00
CA ALA A 288 11.70 -5.42 -11.90
C ALA A 288 11.52 -4.02 -11.28
N VAL A 289 11.68 -2.98 -12.12
CA VAL A 289 11.51 -1.59 -11.68
C VAL A 289 10.08 -1.40 -11.14
N GLU A 290 9.96 -1.19 -9.83
CA GLU A 290 8.68 -0.90 -9.18
C GLU A 290 8.06 0.36 -9.80
N THR A 291 6.82 0.23 -10.25
CA THR A 291 6.11 1.35 -10.86
C THR A 291 5.67 2.35 -9.79
N GLY A 292 5.41 3.60 -10.16
CA GLY A 292 5.01 4.63 -9.19
C GLY A 292 3.78 4.25 -8.33
N PHE A 293 2.89 3.43 -8.88
CA PHE A 293 1.72 2.91 -8.17
C PHE A 293 2.05 1.82 -7.13
N ASP A 294 3.07 0.99 -7.38
CA ASP A 294 3.51 -0.02 -6.41
C ASP A 294 4.08 0.66 -5.15
N LYS A 295 4.80 1.77 -5.33
CA LYS A 295 5.28 2.63 -4.24
C LYS A 295 4.12 3.27 -3.45
N MET A 296 3.11 3.81 -4.15
CA MET A 296 1.93 4.41 -3.49
C MET A 296 1.09 3.37 -2.72
N GLU A 297 1.04 2.12 -3.19
CA GLU A 297 0.31 1.06 -2.51
C GLU A 297 1.02 0.57 -1.25
N GLU A 298 2.34 0.42 -1.27
CA GLU A 298 3.11 0.16 -0.03
C GLU A 298 2.88 1.27 1.00
N GLU A 299 2.86 2.53 0.57
CA GLU A 299 2.51 3.66 1.43
C GLU A 299 1.07 3.62 1.94
N ARG A 300 0.13 3.03 1.17
CA ARG A 300 -1.27 2.87 1.57
C ARG A 300 -1.49 1.68 2.49
N CYS A 301 -0.92 0.51 2.19
CA CYS A 301 -0.97 -0.68 3.04
C CYS A 301 -0.35 -0.41 4.42
N ALA A 302 0.71 0.39 4.47
CA ALA A 302 1.27 0.87 5.73
C ALA A 302 0.30 1.70 6.58
N ARG A 303 -0.61 2.45 5.95
CA ARG A 303 -1.67 3.20 6.65
C ARG A 303 -2.85 2.32 7.09
N VAL A 304 -2.93 1.07 6.61
CA VAL A 304 -4.00 0.10 6.92
C VAL A 304 -3.61 -0.82 8.09
N ALA A 305 -2.46 -0.59 8.72
CA ALA A 305 -2.14 -1.22 10.00
C ALA A 305 -3.35 -1.05 10.96
N PRO A 306 -3.79 -2.12 11.64
CA PRO A 306 -4.94 -2.03 12.54
C PRO A 306 -4.69 -0.90 13.53
N PRO A 307 -5.71 -0.09 13.87
CA PRO A 307 -5.53 0.97 14.85
C PRO A 307 -5.11 0.30 16.16
N ALA A 308 -3.83 0.38 16.48
CA ALA A 308 -3.36 0.07 17.81
C ALA A 308 -4.21 0.94 18.74
N GLU A 309 -4.89 0.31 19.71
CA GLU A 309 -5.68 1.02 20.70
C GLU A 309 -4.86 2.21 21.20
N VAL A 310 -5.36 3.41 20.95
CA VAL A 310 -4.76 4.65 21.43
C VAL A 310 -5.01 4.66 22.94
N THR A 311 -4.22 3.90 23.67
CA THR A 311 -3.97 4.16 25.08
C THR A 311 -3.24 5.49 25.13
N ARG A 312 -4.02 6.51 25.49
CA ARG A 312 -3.56 7.86 25.78
C ARG A 312 -2.43 7.84 26.82
N ASP A 313 -1.43 8.67 26.54
CA ASP A 313 -0.63 9.43 27.50
C ASP A 313 0.43 8.70 28.33
N GLU A 314 1.50 8.24 27.67
CA GLU A 314 2.90 8.57 27.99
C GLU A 314 3.82 7.76 27.06
N VAL A 315 4.58 8.45 26.20
CA VAL A 315 5.62 7.77 25.41
C VAL A 315 6.75 7.45 26.38
N GLU A 316 6.83 6.19 26.85
CA GLU A 316 8.00 5.71 27.60
C GLU A 316 9.23 5.75 26.69
N LEU A 317 9.94 6.88 26.73
CA LEU A 317 11.17 7.07 26.00
C LEU A 317 12.29 6.24 26.62
N PRO A 318 13.28 5.79 25.82
CA PRO A 318 14.40 5.02 26.31
C PRO A 318 15.04 5.67 27.54
N PRO A 319 15.32 4.92 28.61
CA PRO A 319 15.87 5.50 29.82
C PRO A 319 17.29 6.04 29.56
N PRO A 320 17.70 7.12 30.26
CA PRO A 320 19.06 7.65 30.15
C PRO A 320 20.10 6.80 30.88
N ALA A 321 19.66 5.93 31.79
CA ALA A 321 20.48 5.01 32.56
C ALA A 321 20.03 3.58 32.27
N ILE A 322 20.97 2.65 32.43
CA ILE A 322 20.72 1.22 32.25
C ILE A 322 19.80 0.72 33.37
N ASP A 323 18.79 -0.07 33.02
CA ASP A 323 17.88 -0.65 34.00
C ASP A 323 18.62 -1.70 34.85
N ASN A 324 18.55 -1.57 36.17
CA ASN A 324 19.23 -2.49 37.08
C ASN A 324 18.80 -3.96 36.89
N ARG A 325 17.56 -4.20 36.42
CA ARG A 325 17.08 -5.56 36.10
C ARG A 325 17.89 -6.21 35.00
N LEU A 326 18.32 -5.44 34.00
CA LEU A 326 19.17 -5.94 32.94
C LEU A 326 20.53 -6.35 33.49
N THR A 327 21.12 -5.58 34.41
CA THR A 327 22.49 -5.84 34.90
C THR A 327 22.68 -7.17 35.65
N VAL A 328 21.59 -7.77 36.12
CA VAL A 328 21.59 -9.09 36.80
C VAL A 328 21.14 -10.22 35.88
N HIS A 329 20.77 -9.93 34.64
CA HIS A 329 20.32 -10.90 33.66
C HIS A 329 21.49 -11.72 33.08
N SER A 330 21.24 -12.98 32.72
CA SER A 330 22.28 -13.88 32.17
C SER A 330 22.91 -13.36 30.88
N LEU A 331 22.15 -12.65 30.05
CA LEU A 331 22.63 -12.04 28.80
C LEU A 331 23.42 -10.74 28.99
N TRP A 332 23.43 -10.15 30.19
CA TRP A 332 24.08 -8.84 30.42
C TRP A 332 25.55 -8.76 29.99
N PRO A 333 26.42 -9.74 30.31
CA PRO A 333 27.82 -9.65 29.90
C PRO A 333 28.01 -9.55 28.38
N GLU A 334 27.15 -10.23 27.62
CA GLU A 334 27.16 -10.15 26.16
C GLU A 334 26.55 -8.84 25.66
N ILE A 335 25.39 -8.44 26.20
CA ILE A 335 24.68 -7.21 25.84
C ILE A 335 25.56 -5.99 26.05
N ASP A 336 26.20 -5.86 27.21
CA ASP A 336 27.05 -4.70 27.51
C ASP A 336 28.27 -4.65 26.59
N ARG A 337 28.96 -5.78 26.42
CA ARG A 337 30.15 -5.87 25.58
C ARG A 337 29.82 -5.51 24.13
N ILE A 338 28.85 -6.20 23.52
CA ILE A 338 28.51 -6.00 22.10
C ILE A 338 27.91 -4.61 21.87
N SER A 339 27.02 -4.15 22.75
CA SER A 339 26.47 -2.80 22.61
C SER A 339 27.55 -1.72 22.70
N THR A 340 28.54 -1.89 23.59
CA THR A 340 29.66 -0.95 23.72
C THR A 340 30.52 -0.95 22.46
N GLU A 341 30.92 -2.12 21.97
CA GLU A 341 31.72 -2.29 20.75
C GLU A 341 31.03 -1.66 19.53
N GLN A 342 29.74 -1.95 19.34
CA GLN A 342 28.98 -1.44 18.20
C GLN A 342 28.79 0.09 18.24
N ILE A 343 28.56 0.68 19.41
CA ILE A 343 28.42 2.14 19.55
C ILE A 343 29.74 2.86 19.27
N GLN A 344 30.85 2.33 19.77
CA GLN A 344 32.18 2.89 19.53
C GLN A 344 32.52 2.86 18.04
N ALA A 345 32.26 1.73 17.38
CA ALA A 345 32.54 1.54 15.95
C ALA A 345 31.60 2.32 15.01
N ALA A 346 30.39 2.66 15.47
CA ALA A 346 29.34 3.21 14.61
C ALA A 346 29.77 4.48 13.87
N PHE A 347 30.46 5.42 14.54
CA PHE A 347 30.90 6.69 13.92
C PHE A 347 32.36 6.68 13.43
N GLU A 348 33.05 5.54 13.46
CA GLU A 348 34.39 5.44 12.88
C GLU A 348 34.37 5.71 11.37
N GLY A 349 35.40 6.40 10.88
CA GLY A 349 35.51 6.76 9.47
C GLY A 349 35.55 5.53 8.56
N VAL A 350 34.88 5.61 7.42
CA VAL A 350 34.93 4.58 6.35
C VAL A 350 36.17 4.72 5.47
N GLY A 351 36.99 5.75 5.67
CA GLY A 351 38.19 6.04 4.88
C GLY A 351 39.48 5.65 5.59
N GLY A 352 40.29 4.79 4.96
CA GLY A 352 41.65 4.44 5.41
C GLY A 352 41.98 2.95 5.40
N GLN A 353 40.97 2.07 5.34
CA GLN A 353 41.17 0.62 5.22
C GLN A 353 40.60 0.09 3.91
N ILE A 354 41.36 -0.77 3.25
CA ILE A 354 40.95 -1.52 2.06
C ILE A 354 39.66 -2.27 2.42
N GLY A 355 38.54 -1.97 1.73
CA GLY A 355 37.35 -2.82 1.79
C GLY A 355 35.99 -2.13 1.72
N TRP A 356 35.83 -0.88 2.18
CA TRP A 356 34.53 -0.20 2.10
C TRP A 356 34.29 0.38 0.71
N GLN A 357 33.14 0.04 0.12
CA GLN A 357 32.68 0.48 -1.20
C GLN A 357 31.36 1.23 -1.04
N LEU A 358 31.30 2.48 -1.54
CA LEU A 358 30.04 3.22 -1.64
C LEU A 358 29.15 2.57 -2.71
N PHE A 359 27.93 2.17 -2.36
CA PHE A 359 27.00 1.54 -3.31
C PHE A 359 25.69 2.31 -3.51
N ALA A 360 25.37 3.27 -2.63
CA ALA A 360 24.23 4.17 -2.76
C ALA A 360 24.51 5.52 -2.08
N GLU A 361 24.06 6.61 -2.71
CA GLU A 361 24.11 7.98 -2.18
C GLU A 361 22.84 8.72 -2.58
N GLU A 362 22.16 9.34 -1.62
CA GLU A 362 20.96 10.16 -1.84
C GLU A 362 20.93 11.29 -0.80
N GLY A 363 21.16 12.53 -1.24
CA GLY A 363 21.23 13.70 -0.34
C GLY A 363 22.32 13.51 0.73
N ASP A 364 21.93 13.59 1.99
CA ASP A 364 22.83 13.37 3.14
C ASP A 364 23.05 11.88 3.49
N MET A 365 22.39 10.96 2.79
CA MET A 365 22.50 9.53 3.04
C MET A 365 23.60 8.91 2.17
N ARG A 366 24.53 8.18 2.79
CA ARG A 366 25.60 7.43 2.12
C ARG A 366 25.65 6.00 2.64
N MET A 367 25.72 5.02 1.75
CA MET A 367 25.76 3.61 2.12
C MET A 367 26.99 2.89 1.57
N TYR A 368 27.66 2.21 2.47
CA TYR A 368 28.91 1.51 2.23
C TYR A 368 28.71 0.03 2.51
N ARG A 369 29.39 -0.80 1.73
CA ARG A 369 29.50 -2.25 1.95
C ARG A 369 30.95 -2.68 1.97
N ARG A 370 31.26 -3.78 2.64
CA ARG A 370 32.51 -4.50 2.45
C ARG A 370 32.18 -5.91 2.00
N GLU A 371 32.67 -6.32 0.83
CA GLU A 371 32.41 -7.67 0.34
C GLU A 371 33.13 -8.70 1.22
N MET A 372 32.39 -9.66 1.73
CA MET A 372 32.88 -10.70 2.64
C MET A 372 32.07 -11.97 2.44
N GLU A 373 32.75 -13.06 2.10
CA GLU A 373 32.17 -14.39 2.00
C GLU A 373 32.88 -15.33 2.97
N ILE A 374 32.11 -16.01 3.81
CA ILE A 374 32.60 -16.96 4.80
C ILE A 374 31.85 -18.27 4.55
N ASP A 375 32.58 -19.35 4.30
CA ASP A 375 32.02 -20.67 3.97
C ASP A 375 30.99 -20.65 2.82
N GLY A 376 31.24 -19.80 1.80
CA GLY A 376 30.36 -19.62 0.64
C GLY A 376 29.08 -18.81 0.94
N MET A 377 28.94 -18.26 2.14
CA MET A 377 27.83 -17.39 2.53
C MET A 377 28.24 -15.93 2.44
N VAL A 378 27.42 -15.12 1.77
CA VAL A 378 27.60 -13.66 1.73
C VAL A 378 27.29 -13.06 3.09
N MET A 379 28.31 -12.46 3.70
CA MET A 379 28.25 -11.82 5.02
C MET A 379 28.73 -10.37 4.95
N ASP A 380 28.51 -9.70 3.80
CA ASP A 380 28.95 -8.34 3.53
C ASP A 380 28.57 -7.38 4.68
N PRO A 381 29.52 -6.82 5.45
CA PRO A 381 29.20 -5.78 6.43
C PRO A 381 28.71 -4.52 5.72
N LEU A 382 27.60 -3.97 6.20
CA LEU A 382 26.96 -2.78 5.67
C LEU A 382 27.04 -1.65 6.70
N LYS A 383 27.28 -0.44 6.21
CA LYS A 383 27.31 0.78 7.01
C LYS A 383 26.65 1.93 6.26
N ALA A 384 25.62 2.52 6.84
CA ALA A 384 24.95 3.71 6.33
C ALA A 384 25.19 4.89 7.25
N MET A 385 25.47 6.06 6.66
CA MET A 385 25.63 7.33 7.34
C MET A 385 24.55 8.27 6.83
N HIS A 386 23.79 8.91 7.72
CA HIS A 386 22.73 9.84 7.34
C HIS A 386 22.64 11.02 8.33
N LYS A 387 21.98 12.10 7.93
CA LYS A 387 21.68 13.27 8.78
C LYS A 387 20.22 13.62 8.62
N VAL A 388 19.56 13.85 9.75
CA VAL A 388 18.13 14.18 9.81
C VAL A 388 17.94 15.38 10.72
N HIS A 389 17.09 16.33 10.31
CA HIS A 389 16.79 17.54 11.07
C HIS A 389 15.51 17.37 11.91
N GLY A 390 15.44 18.07 13.04
CA GLY A 390 14.22 18.21 13.86
C GLY A 390 13.76 17.01 14.67
N VAL A 391 14.57 15.95 14.72
CA VAL A 391 14.38 14.77 15.57
C VAL A 391 15.65 14.49 16.36
N SER A 392 15.51 14.08 17.62
CA SER A 392 16.67 13.74 18.46
C SER A 392 17.10 12.28 18.29
N ALA A 393 18.28 11.95 18.81
CA ALA A 393 18.82 10.61 18.87
C ALA A 393 17.95 9.70 19.74
N ARG A 394 17.44 10.25 20.85
CA ARG A 394 16.55 9.54 21.77
C ARG A 394 15.21 9.20 21.13
N GLU A 395 14.63 10.14 20.38
CA GLU A 395 13.40 9.92 19.59
C GLU A 395 13.64 8.87 18.49
N MET A 396 14.75 8.98 17.74
CA MET A 396 15.09 8.02 16.69
C MET A 396 15.24 6.59 17.25
N CYS A 397 15.99 6.42 18.33
CA CYS A 397 16.17 5.12 18.96
C CYS A 397 14.88 4.59 19.61
N HIS A 398 14.00 5.46 20.12
CA HIS A 398 12.70 5.05 20.64
C HIS A 398 11.86 4.34 19.57
N TYR A 399 11.68 4.96 18.40
CA TYR A 399 10.86 4.40 17.33
C TYR A 399 11.47 3.17 16.66
N PHE A 400 12.80 3.04 16.68
CA PHE A 400 13.48 1.85 16.18
C PHE A 400 13.37 0.65 17.14
N PHE A 401 13.55 0.90 18.45
CA PHE A 401 13.52 -0.13 19.50
C PHE A 401 12.10 -0.62 19.78
N ASN A 402 11.14 0.30 19.88
CA ASN A 402 9.82 -0.02 20.41
C ASN A 402 8.98 -0.86 19.42
N PRO A 403 8.58 -2.09 19.80
CA PRO A 403 7.86 -3.00 18.91
C PRO A 403 6.47 -2.49 18.50
N ARG A 404 5.86 -1.56 19.26
CA ARG A 404 4.55 -0.98 18.95
C ARG A 404 4.50 -0.35 17.56
N TYR A 405 5.61 0.26 17.13
CA TYR A 405 5.69 1.00 15.87
C TYR A 405 6.32 0.19 14.73
N ARG A 406 6.80 -1.04 15.00
CA ARG A 406 7.61 -1.80 14.04
C ARG A 406 6.88 -2.00 12.71
N TYR A 407 5.61 -2.41 12.74
CA TYR A 407 4.80 -2.67 11.54
C TYR A 407 4.42 -1.41 10.76
N GLU A 408 4.62 -0.21 11.32
CA GLU A 408 4.33 1.05 10.62
C GLU A 408 5.42 1.40 9.60
N TRP A 409 6.67 1.02 9.88
CA TRP A 409 7.82 1.35 9.03
C TRP A 409 8.55 0.14 8.44
N GLU A 410 8.54 -1.03 9.08
CA GLU A 410 9.22 -2.23 8.60
C GLU A 410 8.38 -2.98 7.55
N THR A 411 8.93 -3.19 6.36
CA THR A 411 8.23 -3.79 5.21
C THR A 411 8.64 -5.22 4.92
N THR A 412 9.74 -5.71 5.51
CA THR A 412 10.29 -7.04 5.24
C THR A 412 9.86 -8.09 6.27
N LEU A 413 9.21 -7.67 7.35
CA LEU A 413 8.77 -8.53 8.44
C LEU A 413 7.45 -9.25 8.12
N GLU A 414 7.37 -10.53 8.47
CA GLU A 414 6.15 -11.35 8.40
C GLU A 414 5.53 -11.44 9.80
N THR A 415 6.27 -11.94 10.78
CA THR A 415 5.84 -12.04 12.19
C THR A 415 6.89 -11.54 13.16
N MET A 416 6.47 -10.96 14.28
CA MET A 416 7.34 -10.56 15.38
C MET A 416 6.72 -10.95 16.72
N ASN A 417 7.47 -11.73 17.48
CA ASN A 417 7.12 -12.16 18.83
C ASN A 417 8.14 -11.63 19.82
N ILE A 418 7.67 -11.06 20.93
CA ILE A 418 8.51 -10.76 22.09
C ILE A 418 8.65 -12.06 22.88
N VAL A 419 9.84 -12.66 22.83
CA VAL A 419 10.18 -13.89 23.55
C VAL A 419 10.34 -13.62 25.04
N GLU A 420 10.99 -12.50 25.37
CA GLU A 420 11.25 -12.09 26.74
C GLU A 420 11.33 -10.56 26.83
N ALA A 421 10.72 -9.99 27.87
CA ALA A 421 10.86 -8.58 28.21
C ALA A 421 11.72 -8.46 29.48
N ILE A 422 13.04 -8.35 29.29
CA ILE A 422 14.01 -8.34 30.39
C ILE A 422 13.84 -7.07 31.24
N SER A 423 13.74 -5.92 30.58
CA SER A 423 13.67 -4.60 31.19
C SER A 423 13.06 -3.58 30.23
N THR A 424 12.97 -2.31 30.64
CA THR A 424 12.47 -1.22 29.78
C THR A 424 13.39 -0.90 28.61
N ASP A 425 14.67 -1.25 28.71
CA ASP A 425 15.73 -0.99 27.75
C ASP A 425 16.21 -2.24 26.99
N ALA A 426 15.75 -3.45 27.34
CA ALA A 426 16.14 -4.69 26.67
C ALA A 426 15.00 -5.70 26.49
N LEU A 427 14.86 -6.21 25.26
CA LEU A 427 13.86 -7.19 24.83
C LEU A 427 14.53 -8.32 24.04
N VAL A 428 13.94 -9.51 24.06
CA VAL A 428 14.32 -10.63 23.17
C VAL A 428 13.21 -10.84 22.15
N PHE A 429 13.58 -10.89 20.87
CA PHE A 429 12.66 -11.03 19.75
C PHE A 429 12.90 -12.32 18.99
N HIS A 430 11.81 -12.97 18.58
CA HIS A 430 11.79 -13.94 17.49
C HIS A 430 10.99 -13.34 16.34
N GLN A 431 11.61 -13.25 15.16
CA GLN A 431 11.04 -12.62 13.98
C GLN A 431 11.14 -13.55 12.78
N THR A 432 10.10 -13.59 11.95
CA THR A 432 10.15 -14.23 10.63
C THR A 432 10.04 -13.16 9.56
N PHE A 433 10.81 -13.31 8.48
CA PHE A 433 10.89 -12.35 7.40
C PHE A 433 10.17 -12.87 6.15
N LYS A 434 9.73 -11.95 5.31
CA LYS A 434 9.25 -12.25 3.96
C LYS A 434 10.31 -13.03 3.20
N ARG A 435 9.86 -13.97 2.40
CA ARG A 435 10.75 -14.84 1.64
C ARG A 435 11.49 -14.06 0.56
N ILE A 436 12.80 -14.28 0.46
CA ILE A 436 13.65 -13.79 -0.64
C ILE A 436 13.95 -14.97 -1.55
N TRP A 437 13.21 -15.08 -2.65
CA TRP A 437 13.38 -16.16 -3.61
C TRP A 437 14.71 -16.03 -4.38
N PRO A 438 15.40 -17.12 -4.77
CA PRO A 438 15.03 -18.54 -4.68
C PRO A 438 15.29 -19.18 -3.33
N ALA A 439 15.83 -18.44 -2.38
CA ALA A 439 16.26 -19.01 -1.13
C ALA A 439 15.09 -19.19 -0.14
N SER A 440 15.26 -20.09 0.83
CA SER A 440 14.21 -20.45 1.80
C SER A 440 13.79 -19.28 2.69
N GLN A 441 12.67 -19.36 3.40
CA GLN A 441 12.29 -18.28 4.32
C GLN A 441 13.27 -18.18 5.49
N ARG A 442 13.38 -17.00 6.12
CA ARG A 442 14.30 -16.75 7.22
C ARG A 442 13.58 -16.36 8.50
N ASP A 443 14.12 -16.83 9.62
CA ASP A 443 13.80 -16.33 10.96
C ASP A 443 15.05 -15.75 11.65
N ALA A 444 14.87 -14.93 12.67
CA ALA A 444 15.94 -14.44 13.53
C ALA A 444 15.48 -14.46 15.00
N LEU A 445 16.38 -14.90 15.87
CA LEU A 445 16.24 -14.81 17.32
C LEU A 445 17.37 -13.92 17.84
N PHE A 446 17.03 -12.79 18.46
CA PHE A 446 18.01 -11.80 18.89
C PHE A 446 17.53 -11.01 20.11
N TRP A 447 18.45 -10.58 20.95
CA TRP A 447 18.16 -9.52 21.92
C TRP A 447 18.31 -8.15 21.24
N SER A 448 17.52 -7.19 21.69
CA SER A 448 17.55 -5.79 21.30
C SER A 448 17.74 -4.95 22.56
N HIS A 449 18.71 -4.04 22.56
CA HIS A 449 19.03 -3.20 23.70
C HIS A 449 19.20 -1.74 23.26
N VAL A 450 18.48 -0.83 23.91
CA VAL A 450 18.61 0.61 23.71
C VAL A 450 19.39 1.24 24.85
N ARG A 451 20.43 2.03 24.55
CA ARG A 451 21.22 2.70 25.59
C ARG A 451 21.65 4.10 25.19
N ALA A 452 21.77 4.97 26.20
CA ALA A 452 22.43 6.24 26.08
C ALA A 452 23.97 6.07 26.09
N ALA A 453 24.65 7.00 25.42
CA ALA A 453 26.10 7.11 25.34
C ALA A 453 26.52 8.60 25.36
N PRO A 454 27.82 8.91 25.57
CA PRO A 454 28.29 10.29 25.62
C PRO A 454 27.94 11.12 24.38
N HIS A 455 28.01 12.45 24.51
CA HIS A 455 27.77 13.41 23.43
C HIS A 455 26.36 13.34 22.82
N HIS A 456 25.33 13.20 23.65
CA HIS A 456 23.92 13.10 23.21
C HIS A 456 23.74 11.97 22.17
N THR A 457 24.37 10.84 22.46
CA THR A 457 24.29 9.65 21.61
C THR A 457 23.30 8.67 22.23
N TYR A 458 22.42 8.11 21.42
CA TYR A 458 21.63 6.93 21.75
C TYR A 458 21.89 5.86 20.69
N ALA A 459 21.81 4.60 21.08
CA ALA A 459 21.88 3.52 20.12
C ALA A 459 20.97 2.36 20.48
N VAL A 460 20.52 1.66 19.44
CA VAL A 460 19.83 0.38 19.57
C VAL A 460 20.70 -0.68 18.92
N THR A 461 21.06 -1.70 19.69
CA THR A 461 21.85 -2.85 19.23
C THR A 461 20.98 -4.09 19.24
N ASN A 462 20.91 -4.77 18.09
CA ASN A 462 20.26 -6.07 17.93
C ASN A 462 21.33 -7.11 17.66
N HIS A 463 21.38 -8.19 18.44
CA HIS A 463 22.35 -9.25 18.25
C HIS A 463 21.75 -10.62 18.50
N SER A 464 22.05 -11.56 17.61
CA SER A 464 21.52 -12.91 17.67
C SER A 464 21.87 -13.62 18.96
N THR A 465 20.92 -14.39 19.47
CA THR A 465 21.07 -15.20 20.67
C THR A 465 20.42 -16.57 20.47
N THR A 466 20.47 -17.42 21.48
CA THR A 466 19.90 -18.77 21.46
C THR A 466 18.86 -18.94 22.56
N ASN A 467 17.84 -19.75 22.29
CA ASN A 467 16.82 -20.13 23.25
C ASN A 467 16.33 -21.54 22.89
N ALA A 468 16.25 -22.44 23.87
CA ALA A 468 15.86 -23.84 23.66
C ALA A 468 14.43 -24.00 23.15
N ASP A 469 13.53 -23.07 23.48
CA ASP A 469 12.13 -23.06 23.03
C ASP A 469 12.00 -22.57 21.57
N TYR A 470 13.06 -21.96 21.01
CA TYR A 470 13.13 -21.43 19.65
C TYR A 470 14.35 -21.99 18.90
N PRO A 471 14.41 -23.32 18.70
CA PRO A 471 15.55 -23.97 18.04
C PRO A 471 15.74 -23.42 16.62
N SER A 472 16.98 -23.39 16.15
CA SER A 472 17.28 -23.00 14.78
C SER A 472 16.73 -24.02 13.79
N ASN A 473 16.33 -23.54 12.61
CA ASN A 473 15.92 -24.38 11.47
C ASN A 473 14.74 -25.32 11.77
N SER A 474 13.83 -24.93 12.68
CA SER A 474 12.57 -25.64 12.90
C SER A 474 11.54 -25.26 11.83
N GLY A 475 11.08 -26.23 11.05
CA GLY A 475 10.10 -26.01 9.98
C GLY A 475 10.75 -25.59 8.66
N ALA A 476 10.11 -24.68 7.92
CA ALA A 476 10.54 -24.23 6.59
C ALA A 476 11.47 -22.99 6.60
N CYS A 477 11.84 -22.48 7.79
CA CYS A 477 12.68 -21.29 7.94
C CYS A 477 14.14 -21.67 8.26
N ILE A 478 15.09 -20.91 7.72
CA ILE A 478 16.52 -20.97 8.06
C ILE A 478 16.87 -19.81 9.01
N ARG A 479 17.62 -20.09 10.07
CA ARG A 479 18.00 -19.10 11.10
C ARG A 479 19.09 -18.15 10.62
N LEU A 480 18.75 -16.86 10.58
CA LEU A 480 19.71 -15.76 10.43
C LEU A 480 20.50 -15.53 11.72
N PHE A 481 21.74 -15.11 11.57
CA PHE A 481 22.52 -14.52 12.65
C PHE A 481 22.83 -13.07 12.33
N VAL A 482 22.38 -12.15 13.17
CA VAL A 482 22.42 -10.72 12.93
C VAL A 482 23.23 -10.00 14.00
N THR A 483 23.95 -8.97 13.59
CA THR A 483 24.44 -7.91 14.45
C THR A 483 24.11 -6.59 13.77
N VAL A 484 23.18 -5.83 14.35
CA VAL A 484 22.71 -4.57 13.81
C VAL A 484 22.81 -3.50 14.88
N CYS A 485 23.31 -2.32 14.52
CA CYS A 485 23.39 -1.17 15.42
C CYS A 485 22.89 0.08 14.70
N LEU A 486 21.85 0.70 15.24
CA LEU A 486 21.43 2.05 14.88
C LEU A 486 21.93 3.01 15.96
N ALA A 487 23.04 3.72 15.71
CA ALA A 487 23.56 4.74 16.58
C ALA A 487 23.22 6.14 16.06
N CYS A 488 22.68 6.99 16.93
CA CYS A 488 22.24 8.34 16.61
C CYS A 488 22.93 9.33 17.54
N ARG A 489 23.38 10.46 17.01
CA ARG A 489 24.02 11.54 17.78
C ARG A 489 23.38 12.88 17.44
N THR A 490 22.79 13.53 18.43
CA THR A 490 22.17 14.86 18.26
C THR A 490 23.18 15.98 18.52
N ALA A 491 23.18 16.98 17.65
CA ALA A 491 23.97 18.19 17.79
C ALA A 491 23.11 19.42 17.46
N TRP A 492 23.46 20.56 18.05
CA TRP A 492 22.86 21.87 17.79
C TRP A 492 23.94 22.96 17.94
N PRO A 493 23.71 24.18 17.44
CA PRO A 493 24.66 25.28 17.54
C PRO A 493 25.08 25.58 18.99
N ALA A 494 26.37 25.83 19.19
CA ALA A 494 26.90 26.14 20.52
C ALA A 494 26.32 27.46 21.05
N GLY A 495 25.81 27.43 22.29
CA GLY A 495 25.20 28.60 22.93
C GLY A 495 23.70 28.77 22.68
N GLU A 496 23.08 27.91 21.87
CA GLU A 496 21.63 27.89 21.66
C GLU A 496 20.95 26.78 22.47
N ALA A 497 19.68 26.99 22.81
CA ALA A 497 18.83 25.94 23.35
C ALA A 497 18.36 25.01 22.20
N PRO A 498 18.30 23.68 22.42
CA PRO A 498 17.85 22.75 21.39
C PRO A 498 16.36 22.94 21.10
N SER A 499 16.02 22.98 19.82
CA SER A 499 14.67 23.08 19.28
C SER A 499 14.59 22.24 18.00
N ARG A 500 13.37 21.89 17.55
CA ARG A 500 13.22 21.11 16.29
C ARG A 500 13.81 21.83 15.07
N ASP A 501 13.92 23.16 15.12
CA ASP A 501 14.44 23.95 14.00
C ASP A 501 15.98 23.97 13.93
N ASN A 502 16.68 23.75 15.06
CA ASN A 502 18.13 23.89 15.13
C ASN A 502 18.89 22.59 15.51
N ILE A 503 18.20 21.49 15.80
CA ILE A 503 18.86 20.20 16.01
C ILE A 503 19.12 19.46 14.69
N THR A 504 20.25 18.76 14.64
CA THR A 504 20.58 17.78 13.60
C THR A 504 21.02 16.49 14.27
N THR A 505 20.44 15.37 13.85
CA THR A 505 20.82 14.03 14.32
C THR A 505 21.59 13.30 13.23
N SER A 506 22.85 13.00 13.53
CA SER A 506 23.70 12.12 12.71
C SER A 506 23.40 10.67 13.04
N ILE A 507 23.14 9.86 12.01
CA ILE A 507 22.79 8.46 12.11
C ILE A 507 23.91 7.62 11.50
N ALA A 508 24.33 6.60 12.23
CA ALA A 508 25.16 5.51 11.75
C ALA A 508 24.41 4.19 11.95
N TYR A 509 24.06 3.55 10.83
CA TYR A 509 23.41 2.24 10.83
C TYR A 509 24.39 1.19 10.31
N CYS A 510 24.81 0.28 11.19
CA CYS A 510 25.73 -0.81 10.88
C CYS A 510 24.95 -2.14 10.91
N SER A 511 25.18 -3.01 9.94
CA SER A 511 24.52 -4.31 9.85
C SER A 511 25.49 -5.36 9.31
N THR A 512 25.60 -6.48 10.02
CA THR A 512 26.26 -7.69 9.57
C THR A 512 25.28 -8.84 9.72
N VAL A 513 24.97 -9.51 8.61
CA VAL A 513 23.97 -10.59 8.57
C VAL A 513 24.63 -11.84 8.01
N ASN A 514 24.57 -12.92 8.77
CA ASN A 514 24.83 -14.27 8.30
C ASN A 514 23.50 -14.89 7.83
N PRO A 515 23.39 -15.34 6.58
CA PRO A 515 22.17 -15.94 6.05
C PRO A 515 21.81 -17.29 6.68
N GLY A 516 22.71 -17.91 7.43
CA GLY A 516 22.54 -19.19 8.14
C GLY A 516 22.53 -20.43 7.26
N GLY A 517 22.49 -20.23 5.94
CA GLY A 517 22.45 -21.27 4.92
C GLY A 517 22.54 -20.65 3.53
N TRP A 518 22.37 -21.49 2.50
CA TRP A 518 22.55 -21.06 1.11
C TRP A 518 21.63 -19.90 0.72
N ALA A 519 22.22 -18.92 0.03
CA ALA A 519 21.54 -17.82 -0.62
C ALA A 519 22.41 -17.32 -1.79
N PRO A 520 21.86 -17.07 -2.99
CA PRO A 520 22.66 -16.59 -4.10
C PRO A 520 23.24 -15.20 -3.81
N ALA A 521 24.54 -15.05 -4.07
CA ALA A 521 25.24 -13.80 -3.79
C ALA A 521 24.67 -12.63 -4.59
N GLY A 522 24.42 -12.84 -5.89
CA GLY A 522 23.82 -11.82 -6.77
C GLY A 522 22.48 -11.32 -6.24
N VAL A 523 21.62 -12.24 -5.81
CA VAL A 523 20.30 -11.95 -5.26
C VAL A 523 20.39 -11.16 -3.96
N LEU A 524 21.18 -11.63 -2.98
CA LEU A 524 21.34 -10.92 -1.70
C LEU A 524 21.89 -9.50 -1.90
N ARG A 525 22.88 -9.35 -2.78
CA ARG A 525 23.49 -8.06 -3.10
C ARG A 525 22.54 -7.11 -3.82
N ALA A 526 21.69 -7.61 -4.71
CA ALA A 526 20.63 -6.83 -5.35
C ALA A 526 19.58 -6.37 -4.32
N VAL A 527 19.12 -7.29 -3.46
CA VAL A 527 18.11 -7.00 -2.44
C VAL A 527 18.61 -5.96 -1.46
N TYR A 528 19.77 -6.13 -0.84
CA TYR A 528 20.23 -5.13 0.14
C TYR A 528 20.52 -3.77 -0.50
N LYS A 529 20.98 -3.75 -1.77
CA LYS A 529 21.26 -2.50 -2.50
C LYS A 529 20.01 -1.65 -2.67
N ARG A 530 18.84 -2.29 -2.76
CA ARG A 530 17.54 -1.62 -2.85
C ARG A 530 16.89 -1.40 -1.49
N GLU A 531 16.81 -2.43 -0.66
CA GLU A 531 16.01 -2.41 0.56
C GLU A 531 16.63 -1.53 1.65
N TYR A 532 17.96 -1.48 1.80
CA TYR A 532 18.57 -0.68 2.86
C TYR A 532 18.33 0.84 2.68
N PRO A 533 18.54 1.44 1.49
CA PRO A 533 18.15 2.82 1.22
C PRO A 533 16.66 3.09 1.46
N LYS A 534 15.80 2.18 0.99
CA LYS A 534 14.34 2.27 1.15
C LYS A 534 13.94 2.26 2.62
N PHE A 535 14.49 1.33 3.40
CA PHE A 535 14.32 1.23 4.85
C PHE A 535 14.73 2.53 5.54
N LEU A 536 15.98 2.98 5.37
CA LEU A 536 16.51 4.08 6.18
C LEU A 536 15.77 5.39 5.89
N LYS A 537 15.43 5.63 4.61
CA LYS A 537 14.61 6.78 4.20
C LYS A 537 13.20 6.72 4.77
N ARG A 538 12.53 5.56 4.64
CA ARG A 538 11.17 5.36 5.16
C ARG A 538 11.11 5.54 6.67
N PHE A 539 12.03 4.89 7.39
CA PHE A 539 12.11 4.94 8.83
C PHE A 539 12.39 6.36 9.34
N THR A 540 13.39 7.05 8.80
CA THR A 540 13.73 8.40 9.26
C THR A 540 12.61 9.41 8.98
N ASN A 541 11.96 9.34 7.81
CA ASN A 541 10.79 10.16 7.50
C ASN A 541 9.62 9.86 8.45
N TYR A 542 9.37 8.59 8.74
CA TYR A 542 8.36 8.18 9.71
C TYR A 542 8.61 8.80 11.09
N VAL A 543 9.84 8.76 11.60
CA VAL A 543 10.17 9.39 12.90
C VAL A 543 9.94 10.90 12.86
N VAL A 544 10.35 11.59 11.78
CA VAL A 544 10.12 13.03 11.61
C VAL A 544 8.63 13.38 11.64
N GLU A 545 7.80 12.61 10.93
CA GLU A 545 6.35 12.79 10.93
C GLU A 545 5.74 12.55 12.32
N GLN A 546 6.18 11.49 13.01
CA GLN A 546 5.69 11.17 14.34
C GLN A 546 6.05 12.21 15.41
N CYS A 547 7.15 12.94 15.21
CA CYS A 547 7.65 13.90 16.19
C CYS A 547 7.26 15.36 15.90
N ARG A 548 6.81 15.68 14.68
CA ARG A 548 6.61 17.06 14.18
C ARG A 548 5.93 18.01 15.18
N ASP A 549 4.84 17.56 15.81
CA ASP A 549 4.02 18.38 16.70
C ASP A 549 4.17 18.02 18.19
N LYS A 550 5.19 17.23 18.54
CA LYS A 550 5.47 16.80 19.92
C LYS A 550 6.57 17.66 20.56
N PRO A 551 6.60 17.82 21.89
CA PRO A 551 7.74 18.41 22.58
C PRO A 551 9.05 17.67 22.23
N LEU A 552 10.12 18.41 21.99
CA LEU A 552 11.44 17.83 21.74
C LEU A 552 11.95 17.14 23.01
N VAL A 553 12.45 15.91 22.86
CA VAL A 553 13.14 15.21 23.94
C VAL A 553 14.57 14.89 23.55
N ILE A 554 15.54 15.36 24.34
CA ILE A 554 16.98 15.12 24.13
C ILE A 554 17.45 13.85 24.81
#